data_AF-A0A0N7KGI1-F1
#
_entry.id   AF-A0A0N7KGI1-F1
#
_cell.length_a   1.000
_cell.length_b   1.000
_cell.length_c   1.000
_cell.angle_alpha   90.00
_cell.angle_beta   90.00
_cell.angle_gamma   90.00
#
_symmetry.space_group_name_H-M   'P 1'
#
loop_
_entity.id
_entity.type
_entity.pdbx_description
1 polymer ?
#
loop_
_entity_poly.entity_id
_entity_poly.type
_entity_poly.pdbx_seq_one_letter_code
_entity_poly.pdbx_strand_id
1 'polypeptide(L)'
;NNLNNFSKHVKVQLRENSWTLLLYIYILLTFWNTSTVFYFLLDLISTLLQVETWLEIAKKLMPDGRIIVNCGGADAAVSLANDTGLSSWVQNSTIKALCAAFPGQLNWKRLSEKESVNYVALTGPLPNLDEWSTSVPSEMSTKVKQWVPCELA
;
A
#
# COMPACT_ATOMS: atom_id res chain seq x y z
N ASN A 1 19.89 -22.49 0.45
CA ASN A 1 19.22 -22.52 -0.87
C ASN A 1 17.81 -21.92 -0.94
N ASN A 2 17.28 -21.21 0.08
CA ASN A 2 15.91 -20.69 0.02
C ASN A 2 15.73 -19.15 0.06
N LEU A 3 16.77 -18.37 0.39
CA LEU A 3 16.66 -16.90 0.43
C LEU A 3 16.76 -16.22 -0.95
N ASN A 4 17.48 -16.84 -1.88
CA ASN A 4 17.58 -16.36 -3.27
C ASN A 4 16.26 -16.52 -4.07
N ASN A 5 15.29 -17.28 -3.53
CA ASN A 5 13.96 -17.40 -4.15
C ASN A 5 13.00 -16.32 -3.66
N PHE A 6 13.08 -15.88 -2.40
CA PHE A 6 12.19 -14.82 -1.90
C PHE A 6 12.42 -13.49 -2.61
N SER A 7 13.68 -13.15 -2.90
CA SER A 7 14.04 -11.97 -3.69
C SER A 7 13.65 -12.06 -5.17
N LYS A 8 13.37 -13.27 -5.69
CA LYS A 8 12.96 -13.47 -7.10
C LYS A 8 11.44 -13.44 -7.29
N HIS A 9 10.66 -13.65 -6.23
CA HIS A 9 9.19 -13.79 -6.31
C HIS A 9 8.45 -12.49 -5.96
N VAL A 10 9.15 -11.46 -5.47
CA VAL A 10 8.62 -10.10 -5.31
C VAL A 10 8.93 -9.28 -6.57
N LYS A 11 8.15 -9.48 -7.62
CA LYS A 11 8.09 -8.56 -8.77
C LYS A 11 6.65 -8.40 -9.24
N VAL A 12 5.90 -7.58 -8.52
CA VAL A 12 5.18 -6.49 -9.20
C VAL A 12 5.71 -5.22 -8.59
N GLN A 13 6.76 -4.72 -9.23
CA GLN A 13 7.26 -3.41 -8.93
C GLN A 13 6.53 -2.45 -9.86
N LEU A 14 5.47 -1.80 -9.35
CA LEU A 14 5.08 -0.47 -9.82
C LEU A 14 6.14 0.53 -9.34
N ARG A 15 7.39 0.35 -9.79
CA ARG A 15 8.39 1.43 -9.83
C ARG A 15 8.33 1.96 -11.24
N GLU A 16 7.23 2.62 -11.54
CA GLU A 16 7.41 3.85 -12.29
C GLU A 16 8.16 4.77 -11.34
N ASN A 17 9.39 5.10 -11.71
CA ASN A 17 10.21 6.05 -10.99
C ASN A 17 9.34 7.26 -10.63
N SER A 18 9.46 7.81 -9.43
CA SER A 18 8.76 9.06 -9.08
C SER A 18 8.92 10.12 -10.17
N TRP A 19 10.07 10.11 -10.86
CA TRP A 19 10.36 10.91 -12.04
C TRP A 19 9.57 10.56 -13.30
N THR A 20 9.27 9.29 -13.60
CA THR A 20 8.46 8.93 -14.78
C THR A 20 6.98 9.25 -14.57
N LEU A 21 6.45 9.09 -13.36
CA LEU A 21 5.09 9.51 -13.05
C LEU A 21 4.97 11.04 -13.07
N LEU A 22 5.95 11.76 -12.52
CA LEU A 22 6.04 13.22 -12.61
C LEU A 22 6.26 13.69 -14.05
N LEU A 23 7.03 12.97 -14.86
CA LEU A 23 7.24 13.25 -16.28
C LEU A 23 5.95 13.00 -17.07
N TYR A 24 5.20 11.94 -16.76
CA TYR A 24 3.92 11.65 -17.38
C TYR A 24 2.87 12.69 -16.99
N ILE A 25 2.80 13.08 -15.73
CA ILE A 25 1.97 14.20 -15.25
C ILE A 25 2.40 15.50 -15.92
N TYR A 26 3.71 15.79 -16.03
CA TYR A 26 4.22 17.00 -16.69
C TYR A 26 3.89 17.02 -18.18
N ILE A 27 4.09 15.91 -18.90
CA ILE A 27 3.68 15.75 -20.31
C ILE A 27 2.16 15.98 -20.42
N LEU A 28 1.35 15.32 -19.60
CA LEU A 28 -0.10 15.53 -19.57
C LEU A 28 -0.46 17.00 -19.27
N LEU A 29 0.26 17.70 -18.39
CA LEU A 29 0.04 19.13 -18.10
C LEU A 29 0.47 20.06 -19.25
N THR A 30 1.47 19.65 -20.05
CA THR A 30 1.93 20.42 -21.22
C THR A 30 1.06 20.20 -22.45
N PHE A 31 0.44 19.03 -22.60
CA PHE A 31 -0.38 18.68 -23.76
C PHE A 31 -1.88 18.81 -23.50
N TRP A 32 -2.35 18.62 -22.27
CA TRP A 32 -3.77 18.71 -21.89
C TRP A 32 -3.98 19.83 -20.87
N ASN A 33 -5.13 20.51 -20.95
CA ASN A 33 -5.52 21.54 -19.98
C ASN A 33 -5.52 20.94 -18.55
N THR A 34 -5.15 21.74 -17.55
CA THR A 34 -5.08 21.34 -16.12
C THR A 34 -6.34 20.64 -15.62
N SER A 35 -7.49 20.99 -16.20
CA SER A 35 -8.78 20.35 -15.91
C SER A 35 -8.79 18.86 -16.33
N THR A 36 -8.27 18.52 -17.51
CA THR A 36 -8.27 17.13 -18.01
C THR A 36 -7.35 16.22 -17.19
N VAL A 37 -6.20 16.74 -16.78
CA VAL A 37 -5.27 16.02 -15.89
C VAL A 37 -5.91 15.76 -14.53
N PHE A 38 -6.65 16.74 -14.01
CA PHE A 38 -7.39 16.60 -12.76
C PHE A 38 -8.46 15.50 -12.85
N TYR A 39 -9.29 15.47 -13.89
CA TYR A 39 -10.31 14.43 -14.06
C TYR A 39 -9.69 13.03 -14.22
N PHE A 40 -8.60 12.91 -14.98
CA PHE A 40 -7.91 11.63 -15.13
C PHE A 40 -7.36 11.10 -13.80
N LEU A 41 -6.77 11.97 -12.98
CA LEU A 41 -6.30 11.60 -11.65
C LEU A 41 -7.47 11.21 -10.72
N LEU A 42 -8.59 11.93 -10.80
CA LEU A 42 -9.78 11.64 -10.00
C LEU A 42 -10.39 10.28 -10.38
N ASP A 43 -10.47 9.96 -11.67
CA ASP A 43 -10.96 8.68 -12.18
C ASP A 43 -10.04 7.53 -11.77
N LEU A 44 -8.72 7.73 -11.85
CA LEU A 44 -7.73 6.74 -11.41
C LEU A 44 -7.88 6.43 -9.91
N ILE A 45 -7.97 7.46 -9.07
CA ILE A 45 -8.16 7.29 -7.62
C ILE A 45 -9.48 6.56 -7.34
N SER A 46 -10.57 6.98 -7.99
CA SER A 46 -11.88 6.35 -7.84
C SER A 46 -11.87 4.87 -8.21
N THR A 47 -11.13 4.51 -9.27
CA THR A 47 -10.96 3.12 -9.71
C THR A 47 -10.20 2.28 -8.67
N LEU A 48 -9.16 2.85 -8.04
CA LEU A 48 -8.37 2.16 -7.00
C LEU A 48 -9.12 2.03 -5.66
N LEU A 49 -10.25 2.69 -5.47
CA LEU A 49 -11.11 2.51 -4.31
C LEU A 49 -12.15 1.39 -4.50
N GLN A 50 -12.30 0.86 -5.72
CA GLN A 50 -13.22 -0.25 -6.00
C GLN A 50 -12.57 -1.60 -5.66
N VAL A 51 -13.33 -2.46 -5.00
CA VAL A 51 -12.90 -3.81 -4.59
C VAL A 51 -12.56 -4.65 -5.81
N GLU A 52 -13.39 -4.55 -6.86
CA GLU A 52 -13.28 -5.29 -8.11
C GLU A 52 -11.94 -5.02 -8.81
N THR A 53 -11.47 -3.77 -8.78
CA THR A 53 -10.17 -3.39 -9.36
C THR A 53 -9.03 -4.21 -8.74
N TRP A 54 -9.02 -4.35 -7.41
CA TRP A 54 -7.99 -5.11 -6.70
C TRP A 54 -8.05 -6.60 -7.03
N LEU A 55 -9.25 -7.15 -7.16
CA LEU A 55 -9.46 -8.54 -7.57
C LEU A 55 -8.97 -8.78 -9.02
N GLU A 56 -9.23 -7.86 -9.94
CA GLU A 56 -8.73 -7.94 -11.32
C GLU A 56 -7.20 -7.80 -11.40
N ILE A 57 -6.59 -6.97 -10.56
CA ILE A 57 -5.14 -6.90 -10.42
C ILE A 57 -4.60 -8.24 -9.91
N ALA A 58 -5.22 -8.84 -8.90
CA ALA A 58 -4.79 -10.12 -8.32
C ALA A 58 -4.81 -11.25 -9.36
N LYS A 59 -5.83 -11.31 -10.24
CA LYS A 59 -5.92 -12.30 -11.33
C LYS A 59 -4.75 -12.25 -12.32
N LYS A 60 -4.07 -11.10 -12.41
CA LYS A 60 -2.93 -10.89 -13.33
C LYS A 60 -1.59 -11.22 -12.67
N LEU A 61 -1.57 -11.53 -11.39
CA LEU A 61 -0.34 -11.93 -10.70
C LEU A 61 0.05 -13.35 -11.10
N MET A 62 1.35 -13.61 -11.10
CA MET A 62 1.84 -14.99 -11.11
C MET A 62 1.31 -15.74 -9.87
N PRO A 63 1.26 -17.09 -9.90
CA PRO A 63 1.00 -17.86 -8.69
C PRO A 63 1.86 -17.38 -7.52
N ASP A 64 1.25 -17.25 -6.34
CA ASP A 64 1.85 -16.72 -5.11
C ASP A 64 2.32 -15.24 -5.16
N GLY A 65 2.03 -14.53 -6.25
CA GLY A 65 2.27 -13.10 -6.37
C GLY A 65 1.47 -12.30 -5.35
N ARG A 66 2.04 -11.18 -4.87
CA ARG A 66 1.43 -10.36 -3.82
C ARG A 66 1.37 -8.90 -4.21
N ILE A 67 0.34 -8.23 -3.71
CA ILE A 67 0.12 -6.80 -3.89
C ILE A 67 0.76 -6.08 -2.71
N ILE A 68 1.62 -5.10 -2.99
CA ILE A 68 2.16 -4.16 -2.02
C ILE A 68 1.79 -2.75 -2.47
N VAL A 69 1.05 -2.02 -1.65
CA VAL A 69 0.52 -0.70 -2.00
C VAL A 69 0.89 0.30 -0.90
N ASN A 70 1.41 1.45 -1.33
CA ASN A 70 1.52 2.61 -0.45
C ASN A 70 0.14 3.27 -0.35
N CYS A 71 -0.38 3.39 0.87
CA CYS A 71 -1.68 3.96 1.17
C CYS A 71 -1.46 5.30 1.88
N GLY A 72 -1.37 6.37 1.09
CA GLY A 72 -1.35 7.74 1.61
C GLY A 72 -2.76 8.27 1.89
N GLY A 73 -2.84 9.36 2.65
CA GLY A 73 -4.06 10.17 2.76
C GLY A 73 -5.21 9.52 3.51
N ALA A 74 -5.00 9.12 4.78
CA ALA A 74 -6.14 9.03 5.69
C ALA A 74 -6.77 10.43 5.85
N ASP A 75 -8.11 10.52 5.93
CA ASP A 75 -8.85 11.79 6.01
C ASP A 75 -8.20 12.73 7.03
N ALA A 76 -7.60 13.82 6.54
CA ALA A 76 -6.83 14.77 7.33
C ALA A 76 -7.66 15.49 8.41
N ALA A 77 -8.99 15.39 8.36
CA ALA A 77 -9.91 16.02 9.29
C ALA A 77 -10.03 15.29 10.64
N VAL A 78 -9.60 14.03 10.74
CA VAL A 78 -9.70 13.26 11.99
C VAL A 78 -8.35 12.60 12.28
N SER A 79 -7.80 12.86 13.46
CA SER A 79 -6.69 12.11 14.10
C SER A 79 -5.30 12.77 14.10
N LEU A 80 -5.20 14.02 14.53
CA LEU A 80 -4.06 14.43 15.38
C LEU A 80 -4.43 14.54 16.86
N ALA A 81 -5.73 14.65 17.20
CA ALA A 81 -6.18 14.86 18.58
C ALA A 81 -6.52 13.56 19.34
N ASN A 82 -6.82 12.45 18.65
CA ASN A 82 -7.34 11.22 19.27
C ASN A 82 -6.62 9.93 18.83
N ASP A 83 -5.40 10.01 18.29
CA ASP A 83 -4.64 8.89 17.72
C ASP A 83 -4.17 7.91 18.83
N THR A 84 -5.10 7.11 19.32
CA THR A 84 -4.93 6.11 20.38
C THR A 84 -5.25 4.72 19.85
N GLY A 85 -4.44 4.26 18.88
CA GLY A 85 -4.38 2.85 18.51
C GLY A 85 -5.61 2.29 17.77
N LEU A 86 -5.34 1.54 16.70
CA LEU A 86 -6.30 0.74 15.92
C LEU A 86 -7.48 1.48 15.23
N SER A 87 -7.92 2.65 15.67
CA SER A 87 -9.07 3.37 15.09
C SER A 87 -8.69 4.28 13.91
N SER A 88 -7.43 4.73 13.84
CA SER A 88 -6.92 5.69 12.86
C SER A 88 -6.70 5.10 11.46
N TRP A 89 -6.21 3.86 11.34
CA TRP A 89 -6.03 3.19 10.03
C TRP A 89 -7.36 2.83 9.37
N VAL A 90 -8.41 2.58 10.17
CA VAL A 90 -9.78 2.30 9.70
C VAL A 90 -10.28 3.43 8.81
N GLN A 91 -9.70 4.64 8.88
CA GLN A 91 -10.10 5.76 8.02
C GLN A 91 -9.42 5.77 6.64
N ASN A 92 -8.40 4.96 6.37
CA ASN A 92 -7.81 4.90 5.04
C ASN A 92 -8.71 4.09 4.08
N SER A 93 -9.30 4.77 3.11
CA SER A 93 -10.23 4.20 2.13
C SER A 93 -9.59 3.12 1.25
N THR A 94 -8.32 3.28 0.86
CA THR A 94 -7.58 2.28 0.09
C THR A 94 -7.36 1.00 0.90
N ILE A 95 -6.99 1.11 2.17
CA ILE A 95 -6.84 -0.07 3.06
C ILE A 95 -8.19 -0.75 3.23
N LYS A 96 -9.28 0.00 3.48
CA LYS A 96 -10.65 -0.55 3.54
C LYS A 96 -11.02 -1.36 2.30
N ALA A 97 -10.79 -0.79 1.11
CA ALA A 97 -11.08 -1.47 -0.15
C ALA A 97 -10.24 -2.76 -0.31
N LEU A 98 -8.95 -2.70 0.02
CA LEU A 98 -8.07 -3.88 0.00
C LEU A 98 -8.48 -4.94 1.02
N CYS A 99 -8.92 -4.55 2.22
CA CYS A 99 -9.39 -5.50 3.23
C CYS A 99 -10.66 -6.21 2.79
N ALA A 100 -11.59 -5.48 2.16
CA ALA A 100 -12.80 -6.06 1.59
C ALA A 100 -12.49 -7.00 0.42
N ALA A 101 -11.49 -6.67 -0.41
CA ALA A 101 -11.04 -7.54 -1.50
C ALA A 101 -10.33 -8.82 -1.00
N PHE A 102 -9.58 -8.73 0.09
CA PHE A 102 -8.72 -9.81 0.59
C PHE A 102 -8.97 -10.10 2.09
N PRO A 103 -10.18 -10.55 2.47
CA PRO A 103 -10.53 -10.78 3.87
C PRO A 103 -9.61 -11.82 4.51
N GLY A 104 -9.04 -11.47 5.67
CA GLY A 104 -8.07 -12.32 6.38
C GLY A 104 -6.72 -12.51 5.68
N GLN A 105 -6.50 -11.84 4.54
CA GLN A 105 -5.28 -11.96 3.75
C GLN A 105 -4.59 -10.61 3.52
N LEU A 106 -4.98 -9.55 4.22
CA LEU A 106 -4.29 -8.27 4.16
C LEU A 106 -3.56 -8.01 5.48
N ASN A 107 -2.33 -7.52 5.36
CA ASN A 107 -1.56 -6.97 6.47
C ASN A 107 -1.16 -5.54 6.13
N TRP A 108 -1.11 -4.66 7.12
CA TRP A 108 -0.72 -3.27 6.93
C TRP A 108 0.23 -2.81 8.01
N LYS A 109 0.99 -1.75 7.75
CA LYS A 109 1.73 -1.03 8.78
C LYS A 109 1.84 0.45 8.48
N ARG A 110 1.99 1.26 9.52
CA ARG A 110 2.31 2.69 9.42
C ARG A 110 3.81 2.87 9.19
N LEU A 111 4.21 3.83 8.35
CA LEU A 111 5.63 4.03 8.01
C LEU A 111 6.38 4.94 9.01
N SER A 112 5.65 5.82 9.71
CA SER A 112 6.17 6.65 10.81
C SER A 112 5.08 6.91 11.85
N GLU A 113 5.44 6.75 13.12
CA GLU A 113 4.53 6.75 14.27
C GLU A 113 3.97 8.13 14.63
N LYS A 114 4.71 9.22 14.38
CA LYS A 114 4.37 10.55 14.94
C LYS A 114 3.77 11.54 13.94
N GLU A 115 4.08 11.41 12.66
CA GLU A 115 3.83 12.48 11.68
C GLU A 115 3.32 11.98 10.31
N SER A 116 3.34 10.67 10.06
CA SER A 116 2.90 10.17 8.75
C SER A 116 1.47 9.66 8.77
N VAL A 117 0.70 10.10 7.79
CA VAL A 117 -0.55 9.47 7.34
C VAL A 117 -0.29 8.46 6.21
N ASN A 118 0.95 7.96 6.11
CA ASN A 118 1.38 7.01 5.09
C ASN A 118 1.46 5.61 5.70
N TYR A 119 0.70 4.71 5.08
CA TYR A 119 0.64 3.31 5.43
C TYR A 119 1.15 2.48 4.24
N VAL A 120 1.49 1.24 4.50
CA VAL A 120 1.72 0.25 3.45
C VAL A 120 0.84 -0.96 3.73
N ALA A 121 0.17 -1.45 2.70
CA ALA A 121 -0.62 -2.66 2.74
C ALA A 121 0.04 -3.76 1.90
N LEU A 122 -0.08 -4.99 2.34
CA LEU A 122 0.52 -6.18 1.76
C LEU A 122 -0.47 -7.34 1.82
N THR A 123 -0.74 -7.97 0.68
CA THR A 123 -1.58 -9.17 0.63
C THR A 123 -0.80 -10.45 0.96
N GLY A 124 -1.52 -11.49 1.34
CA GLY A 124 -1.03 -12.81 1.67
C GLY A 124 -0.42 -12.93 3.08
N PRO A 125 0.07 -14.12 3.45
CA PRO A 125 0.64 -14.37 4.77
C PRO A 125 1.95 -13.59 4.97
N LEU A 126 2.15 -13.08 6.18
CA LEU A 126 3.45 -12.53 6.57
C LEU A 126 4.49 -13.67 6.66
N PRO A 127 5.75 -13.42 6.28
CA PRO A 127 6.83 -14.34 6.62
C PRO A 127 7.01 -14.36 8.15
N ASN A 128 7.81 -15.31 8.66
CA ASN A 128 8.20 -15.31 10.06
C ASN A 128 8.86 -13.96 10.42
N LEU A 129 8.19 -13.19 11.29
CA LEU A 129 8.60 -11.82 11.59
C LEU A 129 9.90 -11.77 12.41
N ASP A 130 10.17 -12.78 13.23
CA ASP A 130 11.41 -12.86 14.00
C ASP A 130 12.60 -13.16 13.09
N GLU A 131 12.47 -14.17 12.23
CA GLU A 131 13.50 -14.47 11.23
C GLU A 131 13.75 -13.27 10.31
N TRP A 132 12.68 -12.62 9.83
CA TRP A 132 12.80 -11.45 8.97
C TRP A 132 13.43 -10.25 9.70
N SER A 133 13.09 -10.04 10.97
CA SER A 133 13.68 -8.97 11.79
C SER A 133 15.19 -9.17 11.97
N THR A 134 15.65 -10.42 12.11
CA THR A 134 17.09 -10.73 12.21
C THR A 134 17.85 -10.65 10.89
N SER A 135 17.15 -10.69 9.75
CA SER A 135 17.77 -10.68 8.42
C SER A 135 17.93 -9.28 7.81
N VAL A 136 17.41 -8.24 8.46
CA VAL A 136 17.49 -6.84 8.00
C VAL A 136 18.40 -6.01 8.91
N PRO A 137 18.91 -4.85 8.46
CA PRO A 137 19.67 -3.94 9.31
C PRO A 137 18.91 -3.56 10.59
N SER A 138 19.65 -3.28 11.66
CA SER A 138 19.10 -3.02 12.99
C SER A 138 18.05 -1.91 13.02
N GLU A 139 18.22 -0.91 12.15
CA GLU A 139 17.35 0.25 11.95
C GLU A 139 15.97 -0.12 11.40
N MET A 140 15.86 -1.26 10.71
CA MET A 140 14.62 -1.78 10.13
C MET A 140 14.04 -2.95 10.94
N SER A 141 14.84 -3.58 11.80
CA SER A 141 14.47 -4.78 12.57
C SER A 141 13.19 -4.59 13.39
N THR A 142 13.05 -3.44 14.06
CA THR A 142 11.88 -3.08 14.87
C THR A 142 10.65 -2.83 14.01
N LYS A 143 10.82 -2.18 12.85
CA LYS A 143 9.74 -1.86 11.89
C LYS A 143 9.19 -3.06 11.14
N VAL A 144 9.91 -4.18 11.13
CA VAL A 144 9.40 -5.45 10.58
C VAL A 144 8.31 -6.04 11.47
N LYS A 145 8.37 -5.82 12.79
CA LYS A 145 7.42 -6.40 13.75
C LYS A 145 6.11 -5.62 13.87
N GLN A 146 5.98 -4.50 13.15
CA GLN A 146 4.84 -3.57 13.24
C GLN A 146 3.73 -3.87 12.23
N TRP A 147 3.78 -4.99 11.51
CA TRP A 147 2.67 -5.41 10.64
C TRP A 147 1.48 -5.86 11.48
N VAL A 148 0.30 -5.42 11.08
CA VAL A 148 -0.98 -5.72 11.72
C VAL A 148 -1.90 -6.35 10.69
N PRO A 149 -2.58 -7.46 10.99
CA PRO A 149 -3.58 -8.03 10.09
C PRO A 149 -4.75 -7.06 9.94
N CYS A 150 -5.38 -7.07 8.76
CA CYS A 150 -6.66 -6.42 8.60
C CYS A 150 -7.77 -7.35 9.07
N GLU A 151 -8.31 -7.05 10.24
CA GLU A 151 -9.51 -7.67 10.77
C GLU A 151 -10.66 -6.70 10.51
N LEU A 152 -11.54 -7.05 9.55
CA LEU A 152 -12.81 -6.35 9.42
C LEU A 152 -13.67 -6.77 10.61
N ALA A 153 -14.02 -5.81 11.47
CA ALA A 153 -14.94 -6.00 12.58
C ALA A 153 -16.35 -6.38 12.11
#